data_AF-A0AAV2TUF0-F1
#
_entry.id   AF-A0AAV2TUF0-F1
#
_cell.length_a   1.000
_cell.length_b   1.000
_cell.length_c   1.000
_cell.angle_alpha   90.00
_cell.angle_beta   90.00
_cell.angle_gamma   90.00
#
_symmetry.space_group_name_H-M   'P 1'
#
loop_
_entity.id
_entity.type
_entity.pdbx_description
1 polymer ?
#
loop_
_entity_poly.entity_id
_entity_poly.type
_entity_poly.pdbx_seq_one_letter_code
_entity_poly.pdbx_strand_id
1 'polypeptide(L)'
;MLHYFPTSITLLLVVLNGIPISDADEAEKAASKVPLPSVCENDDPLGMISGSIADWQITASSTYPASWVKGCSEGNARLFRPNGLAWCAKFKSSSEWLQIDLGVRAL
;
A
#
# COMPACT_ATOMS: atom_id res chain seq x y z
N MET A 1 -48.82 -50.90 5.08
CA MET A 1 -48.29 -51.50 3.83
C MET A 1 -47.45 -50.40 3.17
N LEU A 2 -46.13 -50.37 3.47
CA LEU A 2 -45.04 -50.71 2.52
C LEU A 2 -44.80 -49.54 1.50
N HIS A 3 -43.70 -48.77 1.41
CA HIS A 3 -42.31 -48.85 1.89
C HIS A 3 -41.74 -47.43 2.10
N TYR A 4 -41.13 -47.18 3.27
CA TYR A 4 -40.10 -46.16 3.50
C TYR A 4 -38.77 -46.92 3.54
N PHE A 5 -37.80 -46.55 2.71
CA PHE A 5 -36.51 -47.25 2.61
C PHE A 5 -35.67 -47.04 3.87
N PRO A 6 -35.22 -48.11 4.56
CA PRO A 6 -34.37 -47.98 5.74
C PRO A 6 -32.88 -48.15 5.39
N THR A 7 -32.09 -47.21 5.91
CA THR A 7 -30.80 -47.39 6.62
C THR A 7 -29.86 -48.53 6.21
N SER A 8 -28.70 -48.16 5.67
CA SER A 8 -27.42 -48.83 5.95
C SER A 8 -26.26 -47.90 5.59
N ILE A 9 -25.43 -47.55 6.59
CA ILE A 9 -24.02 -47.98 6.70
C ILE A 9 -23.12 -47.02 5.90
N THR A 10 -22.13 -46.31 6.44
CA THR A 10 -21.44 -46.36 7.72
C THR A 10 -20.64 -45.07 7.81
N LEU A 11 -20.57 -44.50 9.02
CA LEU A 11 -19.54 -43.56 9.40
C LEU A 11 -18.19 -44.28 9.28
N LEU A 12 -17.56 -44.24 8.11
CA LEU A 12 -16.12 -44.49 8.02
C LEU A 12 -15.45 -43.15 8.24
N LEU A 13 -15.20 -42.85 9.52
CA LEU A 13 -14.06 -42.06 9.96
C LEU A 13 -12.81 -42.67 9.29
N VAL A 14 -12.54 -42.28 8.04
CA VAL A 14 -11.18 -42.29 7.55
C VAL A 14 -10.53 -41.13 8.27
N VAL A 15 -9.97 -41.47 9.42
CA VAL A 15 -8.89 -40.71 10.03
C VAL A 15 -7.90 -40.49 8.90
N LEU A 16 -7.90 -39.30 8.31
CA LEU A 16 -6.80 -38.82 7.50
C LEU A 16 -5.64 -38.56 8.47
N ASN A 17 -5.06 -39.64 8.98
CA ASN A 17 -3.72 -39.67 9.51
C ASN A 17 -2.80 -39.34 8.34
N GLY A 18 -2.59 -38.06 8.06
CA GLY A 18 -1.72 -37.64 6.97
C GLY A 18 -1.91 -36.23 6.43
N ILE A 19 -2.88 -35.45 6.89
CA ILE A 19 -2.83 -33.99 6.63
C ILE A 19 -1.97 -33.38 7.73
N PRO A 20 -0.73 -32.93 7.45
CA PRO A 20 -0.05 -32.05 8.38
C PRO A 20 -0.86 -30.77 8.46
N ILE A 21 -1.48 -30.52 9.60
CA ILE A 21 -1.94 -29.18 9.98
C ILE A 21 -0.66 -28.38 10.15
N SER A 22 -0.19 -27.75 9.07
CA SER A 22 0.88 -26.78 9.16
C SER A 22 0.27 -25.52 9.74
N ASP A 23 0.79 -25.12 10.89
CA ASP A 23 0.35 -23.96 11.63
C ASP A 23 0.29 -22.72 10.72
N ALA A 24 -0.75 -21.91 10.90
CA ALA A 24 -0.99 -20.68 10.13
C ALA A 24 0.16 -19.65 10.22
N ASP A 25 1.11 -19.86 11.13
CA ASP A 25 2.33 -19.07 11.32
C ASP A 25 3.39 -19.28 10.21
N GLU A 26 3.35 -20.40 9.45
CA GLU A 26 4.26 -20.62 8.31
C GLU A 26 3.80 -19.93 7.00
N ALA A 27 2.56 -19.44 6.95
CA ALA A 27 2.06 -18.70 5.78
C ALA A 27 2.64 -17.27 5.69
N GLU A 28 2.93 -16.63 6.83
CA GLU A 28 3.55 -15.29 6.85
C GLU A 28 5.03 -15.33 6.43
N LYS A 29 5.75 -16.37 6.87
CA LYS A 29 7.19 -16.54 6.59
C LYS A 29 7.49 -16.93 5.13
N ALA A 30 6.54 -17.56 4.45
CA ALA A 30 6.66 -17.94 3.04
C ALA A 30 6.45 -16.76 2.06
N ALA A 31 5.76 -15.70 2.48
CA ALA A 31 5.53 -14.52 1.63
C ALA A 31 6.81 -13.69 1.38
N SER A 32 7.82 -13.80 2.24
CA SER A 32 9.12 -13.11 2.08
C SER A 32 10.03 -13.73 1.01
N LYS A 33 9.72 -14.93 0.48
CA LYS A 33 10.63 -15.69 -0.39
C LYS A 33 10.17 -15.87 -1.82
N VAL A 34 9.00 -15.34 -2.18
CA VAL A 34 8.60 -15.28 -3.59
C VAL A 34 9.42 -14.16 -4.23
N PRO A 35 10.36 -14.45 -5.15
CA PRO A 35 11.09 -13.40 -5.83
C PRO A 35 10.07 -12.55 -6.55
N LEU A 36 10.08 -11.24 -6.27
CA LEU A 36 9.31 -10.30 -7.06
C LEU A 36 9.64 -10.51 -8.54
N PRO A 37 8.67 -10.40 -9.45
CA PRO A 37 8.98 -10.45 -10.87
C PRO A 37 10.09 -9.45 -11.15
N SER A 38 11.18 -9.89 -11.81
CA SER A 38 12.42 -9.14 -12.08
C SER A 38 12.21 -7.81 -12.82
N VAL A 39 10.97 -7.54 -13.24
CA VAL A 39 10.54 -6.27 -13.83
C VAL A 39 10.58 -5.13 -12.81
N CYS A 40 10.37 -5.40 -11.51
CA CYS A 40 10.29 -4.37 -10.47
C CYS A 40 11.63 -4.10 -9.75
N GLU A 41 12.74 -4.66 -10.23
CA GLU A 41 14.06 -4.54 -9.58
C GLU A 41 14.60 -3.09 -9.56
N ASN A 42 13.95 -2.17 -10.28
CA ASN A 42 14.33 -0.75 -10.36
C ASN A 42 13.17 0.22 -10.00
N ASP A 43 12.06 -0.27 -9.46
CA ASP A 43 10.88 0.54 -9.13
C ASP A 43 10.94 1.13 -7.70
N ASP A 44 12.15 1.32 -7.16
CA ASP A 44 12.32 1.86 -5.82
C ASP A 44 11.75 3.28 -5.70
N PRO A 45 11.13 3.63 -4.56
CA PRO A 45 10.58 4.95 -4.36
C PRO A 45 11.67 6.02 -4.41
N LEU A 46 11.47 7.04 -5.25
CA LEU A 46 12.44 8.12 -5.47
C LEU A 46 12.64 9.09 -4.29
N GLY A 47 11.97 8.87 -3.16
CA GLY A 47 12.25 9.60 -1.93
C GLY A 47 11.14 10.52 -1.41
N MET A 48 9.94 10.51 -2.00
CA MET A 48 8.80 11.29 -1.50
C MET A 48 8.38 10.85 -0.09
N ILE A 49 8.30 9.54 0.14
CA ILE A 49 7.89 8.95 1.43
C ILE A 49 9.04 9.01 2.44
N SER A 50 10.26 8.64 2.04
CA SER A 50 11.44 8.61 2.92
C SER A 50 11.89 10.00 3.38
N GLY A 51 11.55 11.06 2.63
CA GLY A 51 12.05 12.40 2.86
C GLY A 51 13.38 12.71 2.17
N SER A 52 13.91 11.79 1.34
CA SER A 52 15.12 12.04 0.55
C SER A 52 14.93 13.17 -0.47
N ILE A 53 13.72 13.32 -1.01
CA ILE A 53 13.30 14.56 -1.68
C ILE A 53 12.97 15.56 -0.57
N ALA A 54 13.71 16.66 -0.49
CA ALA A 54 13.54 17.68 0.54
C ALA A 54 12.34 18.61 0.25
N ASP A 55 11.81 19.30 1.26
CA ASP A 55 10.61 20.15 1.09
C ASP A 55 10.83 21.29 0.09
N TRP A 56 12.04 21.85 0.00
CA TRP A 56 12.37 22.91 -0.95
C TRP A 56 12.35 22.44 -2.42
N GLN A 57 12.43 21.12 -2.66
CA GLN A 57 12.31 20.52 -3.99
C GLN A 57 10.85 20.36 -4.42
N ILE A 58 9.89 20.67 -3.54
CA ILE A 58 8.46 20.53 -3.80
C ILE A 58 7.86 21.93 -3.92
N THR A 59 7.35 22.25 -5.12
CA THR A 59 6.66 23.53 -5.38
C THR A 59 5.29 23.26 -6.00
N ALA A 60 4.46 24.29 -6.07
CA ALA A 60 3.11 24.18 -6.64
C ALA A 60 2.73 25.46 -7.37
N SER A 61 1.70 25.36 -8.22
CA SER A 61 1.05 26.52 -8.85
C SER A 61 0.52 27.51 -7.80
N SER A 62 -0.08 26.97 -6.74
CA SER A 62 -0.61 27.72 -5.62
C SER A 62 -0.78 26.83 -4.41
N THR A 63 -0.78 27.45 -3.23
CA THR A 63 -1.04 26.76 -1.96
C THR A 63 -1.99 27.58 -1.11
N TYR A 64 -2.97 26.90 -0.53
CA TYR A 64 -3.92 27.52 0.38
C TYR A 64 -3.16 28.06 1.61
N PRO A 65 -3.34 29.33 2.02
CA PRO A 65 -2.53 29.92 3.08
C PRO A 65 -2.61 29.12 4.38
N ALA A 66 -1.46 28.73 4.92
CA ALA A 66 -1.37 27.99 6.19
C ALA A 66 -1.96 28.78 7.39
N SER A 67 -2.03 30.11 7.27
CA SER A 67 -2.70 30.99 8.22
C SER A 67 -4.22 30.79 8.28
N TRP A 68 -4.83 30.25 7.23
CA TRP A 68 -6.27 30.06 7.13
C TRP A 68 -6.66 28.60 7.41
N VAL A 69 -5.87 27.65 6.90
CA VAL A 69 -6.02 26.22 7.19
C VAL A 69 -4.66 25.67 7.57
N LYS A 70 -4.53 25.21 8.81
CA LYS A 70 -3.29 24.58 9.27
C LYS A 70 -2.99 23.34 8.43
N GLY A 71 -1.73 23.22 8.02
CA GLY A 71 -1.20 22.01 7.41
C GLY A 71 -1.27 21.95 5.88
N CYS A 72 -1.89 22.92 5.22
CA CYS A 72 -1.74 23.10 3.78
C CYS A 72 -0.33 23.60 3.46
N SER A 73 0.51 22.71 2.91
CA SER A 73 1.87 23.01 2.46
C SER A 73 2.30 22.01 1.39
N GLU A 74 3.10 22.47 0.44
CA GLU A 74 3.76 21.66 -0.58
C GLU A 74 4.58 20.52 0.04
N GLY A 75 5.31 20.79 1.13
CA GLY A 75 6.10 19.78 1.84
C GLY A 75 5.28 18.62 2.43
N ASN A 76 3.97 18.82 2.60
CA ASN A 76 3.04 17.78 3.04
C ASN A 76 2.45 16.96 1.88
N ALA A 77 2.82 17.21 0.62
CA ALA A 77 2.40 16.41 -0.55
C ALA A 77 3.07 15.01 -0.60
N ARG A 78 3.09 14.29 0.51
CA ARG A 78 3.81 13.03 0.69
C ARG A 78 2.86 11.95 1.18
N LEU A 79 2.92 10.79 0.53
CA LEU A 79 2.12 9.62 0.90
C LEU A 79 2.54 9.09 2.29
N PHE A 80 1.57 8.55 3.02
CA PHE A 80 1.76 7.87 4.31
C PHE A 80 2.42 8.70 5.42
N ARG A 81 2.41 10.04 5.31
CA ARG A 81 2.79 10.89 6.43
C ARG A 81 1.82 10.69 7.60
N PRO A 82 2.29 10.38 8.82
CA PRO A 82 1.43 10.14 9.97
C PRO A 82 0.77 11.41 10.52
N ASN A 83 1.17 12.60 10.05
CA ASN A 83 0.66 13.88 10.53
C ASN A 83 -0.75 14.22 9.99
N GLY A 84 -1.26 13.46 9.01
CA GLY A 84 -2.57 13.69 8.40
C GLY A 84 -2.67 15.00 7.60
N LEU A 85 -1.53 15.61 7.24
CA LEU A 85 -1.47 16.85 6.50
C LEU A 85 -1.24 16.59 5.01
N ALA A 86 -1.55 17.59 4.17
CA ALA A 86 -1.43 17.49 2.72
C ALA A 86 -1.08 18.83 2.08
N TRP A 87 -0.78 18.81 0.78
CA TRP A 87 -0.87 20.01 -0.03
C TRP A 87 -2.34 20.32 -0.36
N CYS A 88 -2.69 21.60 -0.35
CA CYS A 88 -4.00 22.09 -0.72
C CYS A 88 -3.80 23.20 -1.76
N ALA A 89 -4.33 23.03 -2.96
CA ALA A 89 -4.35 24.11 -3.95
C ALA A 89 -5.19 25.29 -3.45
N LYS A 90 -4.79 26.52 -3.76
CA LYS A 90 -5.54 27.72 -3.37
C LYS A 90 -6.85 27.85 -4.16
N PHE A 91 -6.81 27.47 -5.43
CA PHE A 91 -7.94 27.60 -6.35
C PHE A 91 -8.49 26.22 -6.73
N LYS A 92 -9.81 26.13 -6.87
CA LYS A 92 -10.45 24.94 -7.42
C LYS A 92 -10.41 25.04 -8.95
N SER A 93 -9.26 24.74 -9.54
CA SER A 93 -9.01 24.79 -10.98
C SER A 93 -8.36 23.50 -11.47
N SER A 94 -8.64 23.13 -12.72
CA SER A 94 -7.95 22.03 -13.41
C SER A 94 -6.52 22.39 -13.84
N SER A 95 -6.12 23.66 -13.70
CA SER A 95 -4.80 24.16 -14.03
C SER A 95 -3.81 24.10 -12.86
N GLU A 96 -4.24 23.64 -11.68
CA GLU A 96 -3.35 23.52 -10.52
C GLU A 96 -2.38 22.36 -10.70
N TRP A 97 -1.15 22.52 -10.20
CA TRP A 97 -0.09 21.53 -10.35
C TRP A 97 0.85 21.53 -9.14
N LEU A 98 1.53 20.39 -8.96
CA LEU A 98 2.61 20.20 -8.00
C LEU A 98 3.86 19.75 -8.78
N GLN A 99 4.99 20.41 -8.57
CA GLN A 99 6.26 20.12 -9.22
C GLN A 99 7.23 19.53 -8.20
N ILE A 100 7.94 18.49 -8.62
CA ILE A 100 8.99 17.83 -7.85
C ILE A 100 10.30 18.01 -8.61
N ASP A 101 11.26 18.70 -7.99
CA ASP A 101 12.62 18.80 -8.50
C ASP A 101 13.43 17.55 -8.10
N LEU A 102 13.77 16.71 -9.09
CA LEU A 102 14.59 15.51 -8.89
C LEU A 102 16.11 15.80 -8.97
N GLY A 103 16.49 17.07 -9.12
CA GLY A 103 17.87 17.50 -9.29
C GLY A 103 18.40 17.21 -10.70
N VAL A 104 19.72 17.32 -10.83
CA VAL A 104 20.43 17.00 -12.08
C VAL A 104 20.75 15.51 -12.14
N ARG A 105 20.76 14.97 -13.36
CA ARG A 105 21.19 13.58 -13.60
C ARG A 105 22.62 13.41 -13.07
N ALA A 106 22.85 12.43 -12.20
CA ALA A 106 24.21 12.01 -11.87
C ALA A 106 24.90 11.57 -13.17
N LEU A 107 26.02 12.23 -13.51
CA LEU A 107 26.88 11.91 -14.65
C LEU A 107 27.83 10.77 -14.32
#